data_AF-A0A3M2AGH4-F1
#
_entry.id   AF-A0A3M2AGH4-F1
#
_cell.length_a   1.000
_cell.length_b   1.000
_cell.length_c   1.000
_cell.angle_alpha   90.00
_cell.angle_beta   90.00
_cell.angle_gamma   90.00
#
_symmetry.space_group_name_H-M   'P 1'
#
loop_
_entity.id
_entity.type
_entity.pdbx_description
1 polymer ?
#
loop_
_entity_poly.entity_id
_entity_poly.type
_entity_poly.pdbx_seq_one_letter_code
_entity_poly.pdbx_strand_id
1 'polypeptide(L)' 'AGMNDQCGLLVNSSRGIIYAGTGTDFADKARSAALHLQQQMAALLEASGMLG' A
#
# COMPACT_ATOMS: atom_id res chain seq x y z
N ALA A 1 3.89 -17.62 -4.47
CA ALA A 1 3.32 -16.33 -4.92
C ALA A 1 2.36 -15.84 -3.85
N GLY A 2 2.58 -14.62 -3.35
CA GLY A 2 1.97 -14.10 -2.11
C GLY A 2 0.59 -13.52 -2.32
N MET A 3 -0.42 -14.38 -2.43
CA MET A 3 -1.82 -14.04 -2.30
C MET A 3 -2.49 -15.27 -1.70
N ASN A 4 -2.52 -15.37 -0.38
CA ASN A 4 -3.45 -16.25 0.31
C ASN A 4 -4.68 -15.43 0.70
N ASP A 5 -5.82 -16.10 0.79
CA ASP A 5 -7.20 -15.58 0.84
C ASP A 5 -7.54 -14.64 2.02
N GLN A 6 -6.54 -14.10 2.73
CA GLN A 6 -6.76 -13.14 3.80
C GLN A 6 -5.90 -11.88 3.77
N CYS A 7 -4.69 -11.88 3.20
CA CYS A 7 -3.80 -10.70 3.31
C CYS A 7 -2.49 -10.81 2.50
N GLY A 8 -2.43 -11.61 1.43
CA GLY A 8 -1.13 -11.87 0.79
C GLY A 8 -0.50 -10.69 0.04
N LEU A 9 -1.27 -9.67 -0.36
CA LEU A 9 -0.72 -8.50 -1.06
C LEU A 9 -0.06 -7.48 -0.12
N LEU A 10 -0.34 -7.57 1.19
CA LEU A 10 -0.03 -6.53 2.18
C LEU A 10 1.38 -6.60 2.78
N VAL A 11 2.01 -7.77 2.73
CA VAL A 11 3.27 -8.01 3.48
C VAL A 11 4.52 -7.49 2.74
N ASN A 12 4.40 -7.00 1.49
CA ASN A 12 5.55 -6.48 0.74
C ASN A 12 5.53 -4.97 0.42
N SER A 13 4.45 -4.25 0.72
CA SER A 13 4.34 -2.84 0.31
C SER A 13 5.22 -1.88 1.12
N SER A 14 5.69 -2.30 2.31
CA SER A 14 6.59 -1.50 3.16
C SER A 14 7.90 -1.16 2.45
N ARG A 15 8.46 -2.09 1.66
CA ARG A 15 9.67 -1.83 0.86
C ARG A 15 9.38 -0.85 -0.26
N GLY A 16 8.22 -0.96 -0.91
CA GLY A 16 7.80 -0.02 -1.95
C GLY A 16 7.69 1.42 -1.44
N ILE A 17 7.18 1.62 -0.22
CA ILE A 17 7.06 2.94 0.42
C ILE A 17 8.44 3.46 0.87
N ILE A 18 9.26 2.63 1.52
CA ILE A 18 10.60 3.04 2.02
C ILE A 18 11.57 3.32 0.86
N TYR A 19 11.40 2.70 -0.30
CA TYR A 19 12.26 2.95 -1.46
C TYR A 19 11.60 3.81 -2.54
N ALA A 20 10.44 4.43 -2.28
CA ALA A 20 9.76 5.29 -3.25
C ALA A 20 10.53 6.59 -3.55
N GLY A 21 11.42 7.02 -2.66
CA GLY A 21 12.28 8.20 -2.81
C GLY A 21 13.59 8.04 -2.06
N THR A 22 14.52 8.98 -2.25
CA THR A 22 15.88 8.95 -1.69
C THR A 22 16.37 10.35 -1.35
N GLY A 23 16.97 10.53 -0.17
CA GLY A 23 17.49 11.85 0.22
C GLY A 23 16.36 12.84 0.52
N THR A 24 16.34 14.01 -0.12
CA THR A 24 15.40 15.09 0.21
C THR A 24 13.97 14.85 -0.27
N ASP A 25 13.77 14.03 -1.30
CA ASP A 25 12.43 13.72 -1.84
C ASP A 25 11.77 12.50 -1.17
N PHE A 26 12.50 11.82 -0.28
CA PHE A 26 12.05 10.60 0.40
C PHE A 26 10.71 10.82 1.12
N ALA A 27 10.58 11.90 1.89
CA ALA A 27 9.38 12.16 2.67
C ALA A 27 8.12 12.33 1.79
N ASP A 28 8.24 13.10 0.71
CA ASP A 28 7.13 13.35 -0.21
C ASP A 28 6.76 12.11 -1.02
N LYS A 29 7.77 11.37 -1.51
CA LYS A 29 7.57 10.14 -2.28
C LYS A 29 7.00 9.01 -1.43
N ALA A 30 7.52 8.82 -0.21
CA ALA A 30 7.00 7.83 0.72
C ALA A 30 5.56 8.15 1.11
N ARG A 31 5.24 9.42 1.39
CA ARG A 31 3.86 9.85 1.67
C ARG A 31 2.92 9.57 0.50
N SER A 32 3.34 9.92 -0.73
CA SER A 32 2.53 9.69 -1.93
C SER A 32 2.28 8.20 -2.17
N ALA A 33 3.31 7.36 -2.04
CA ALA A 33 3.19 5.91 -2.17
C ALA A 33 2.28 5.30 -1.10
N ALA A 34 2.39 5.76 0.15
CA ALA A 34 1.52 5.33 1.23
C ALA A 34 0.06 5.73 1.01
N LEU A 35 -0.19 6.96 0.51
CA LEU A 35 -1.54 7.44 0.21
C LEU A 35 -2.18 6.66 -0.94
N HIS A 36 -1.42 6.42 -2.01
CA HIS A 36 -1.89 5.63 -3.15
C HIS A 36 -2.26 4.22 -2.70
N LEU A 37 -1.39 3.58 -1.91
CA LEU A 37 -1.66 2.26 -1.36
C LEU A 37 -2.95 2.26 -0.52
N GLN A 38 -3.11 3.25 0.36
CA GLN A 38 -4.31 3.37 1.21
C GLN A 38 -5.60 3.51 0.38
N GLN A 39 -5.57 4.26 -0.73
CA GLN A 39 -6.73 4.39 -1.62
C GLN A 39 -7.05 3.09 -2.36
N GLN A 40 -6.03 2.40 -2.87
CA GLN A 40 -6.22 1.09 -3.49
C GLN A 40 -6.76 0.07 -2.47
N MET A 41 -6.30 0.13 -1.23
CA MET A 41 -6.81 -0.70 -0.15
C MET A 41 -8.26 -0.40 0.19
N ALA A 42 -8.64 0.87 0.30
CA ALA A 42 -10.03 1.25 0.55
C ALA A 42 -10.96 0.67 -0.53
N ALA A 43 -10.60 0.81 -1.80
CA ALA A 43 -11.38 0.25 -2.91
C ALA A 43 -11.48 -1.28 -2.87
N LEU A 44 -10.39 -1.98 -2.53
CA LEU A 44 -10.41 -3.45 -2.40
C LEU A 44 -11.24 -3.90 -1.20
N LEU A 45 -11.15 -3.20 -0.07
CA LEU A 45 -11.91 -3.50 1.14
C LEU A 45 -13.40 -3.25 0.92
N GLU A 46 -13.78 -2.13 0.28
CA GLU A 46 -15.16 -1.85 -0.15
C GLU A 46 -15.69 -2.94 -1.09
N ALA A 47 -14.92 -3.30 -2.12
CA ALA A 47 -15.31 -4.35 -3.05
C ALA A 47 -15.47 -5.74 -2.38
N SER A 48 -14.68 -6.00 -1.33
CA SER A 48 -14.77 -7.24 -0.54
C SER A 48 -15.85 -7.21 0.55
N GLY A 49 -16.57 -6.08 0.72
CA GLY A 49 -17.56 -5.91 1.78
C GLY A 49 -16.97 -5.80 3.19
N MET A 50 -15.65 -5.61 3.30
CA MET A 50 -14.94 -5.45 4.57
C MET A 50 -14.84 -3.98 5.02
N LEU A 51 -15.11 -3.03 4.12
CA LEU A 51 -15.39 -1.64 4.47
C LEU A 51 -16.90 -1.41 4.31
N GLY A 52 -17.57 -1.11 5.41
CA GLY A 52 -18.99 -0.77 5.50
C GLY A 52 -19.19 0.33 6.54
#